data_AF-A0A1I2HPX8-F1
#
_entry.id   AF-A0A1I2HPX8-F1
#
_cell.length_a   1.000
_cell.length_b   1.000
_cell.length_c   1.000
_cell.angle_alpha   90.00
_cell.angle_beta   90.00
_cell.angle_gamma   90.00
#
_symmetry.space_group_name_H-M   'P 1'
#
loop_
_entity.id
_entity.type
_entity.pdbx_description
1 polymer ?
#
loop_
_entity_poly.entity_id
_entity_poly.type
_entity_poly.pdbx_seq_one_letter_code
_entity_poly.pdbx_strand_id
1 'polypeptide(L)' 'MPPISLAEPSGRYLTFEEREEIAILMAMSKGVREIARALGRDPGTISRELRRNAATRGGKQEYRATVAQWKAQ' A
#
# COMPACT_ATOMS: atom_id res chain seq x y z
N MET A 1 6.85 20.27 -3.06
CA MET A 1 6.29 18.90 -3.13
C MET A 1 5.06 18.98 -4.00
N PRO A 2 4.97 18.25 -5.13
CA PRO A 2 3.76 18.25 -5.95
C PRO A 2 2.58 17.69 -5.14
N PRO A 3 1.34 18.14 -5.42
CA PRO A 3 0.16 17.68 -4.69
C PRO A 3 -0.07 16.18 -4.95
N ILE A 4 -0.34 15.43 -3.88
CA ILE A 4 -0.70 14.02 -3.97
C ILE A 4 -2.02 13.91 -4.74
N SER A 5 -1.99 13.30 -5.93
CA SER A 5 -3.22 12.98 -6.64
C SER A 5 -3.94 11.83 -5.95
N LEU A 6 -5.21 12.06 -5.60
CA LEU A 6 -6.14 11.07 -5.06
C LEU A 6 -6.95 10.36 -6.17
N ALA A 7 -6.78 10.77 -7.44
CA ALA A 7 -7.54 10.24 -8.56
C ALA A 7 -7.20 8.76 -8.84
N GLU A 8 -8.20 8.01 -9.32
CA GLU A 8 -8.06 6.59 -9.62
C GLU A 8 -6.98 6.35 -10.69
N PRO A 9 -5.93 5.57 -10.39
CA PRO A 9 -5.16 4.99 -11.46
C PRO A 9 -6.01 3.94 -12.16
N SER A 10 -5.91 3.86 -13.50
CA SER A 10 -6.43 2.71 -14.26
C SER A 10 -6.09 1.41 -13.52
N GLY A 11 -7.02 0.48 -13.40
CA GLY A 11 -7.04 -0.64 -12.42
C GLY A 11 -5.79 -1.52 -12.27
N ARG A 12 -4.73 -1.25 -13.03
CA ARG A 12 -3.37 -1.73 -12.84
C ARG A 12 -2.66 -1.22 -11.57
N TYR A 13 -2.94 -0.01 -11.07
CA TYR A 13 -2.25 0.52 -9.88
C TYR A 13 -3.19 0.68 -8.68
N LEU A 14 -2.59 0.84 -7.50
CA LEU A 14 -3.31 1.10 -6.25
C LEU A 14 -3.56 2.61 -6.08
N THR A 15 -4.78 2.96 -5.71
CA THR A 15 -5.19 4.31 -5.30
C THR A 15 -4.51 4.68 -3.97
N PHE A 16 -4.58 5.96 -3.60
CA PHE A 16 -4.13 6.37 -2.27
C PHE A 16 -4.97 5.73 -1.16
N GLU A 17 -6.29 5.67 -1.34
CA GLU A 17 -7.23 5.04 -0.40
C GLU A 17 -6.90 3.56 -0.17
N GLU A 18 -6.61 2.81 -1.24
CA GLU A 18 -6.19 1.40 -1.11
C GLU A 18 -4.88 1.27 -0.36
N ARG A 19 -3.93 2.20 -0.55
CA ARG A 19 -2.68 2.22 0.22
C ARG A 19 -2.94 2.54 1.69
N GLU A 20 -3.87 3.43 1.99
CA GLU A 20 -4.24 3.74 3.38
C GLU A 20 -4.83 2.51 4.07
N GLU A 21 -5.75 1.82 3.41
CA GLU A 21 -6.38 0.61 3.94
C GLU A 21 -5.35 -0.53 4.13
N ILE A 22 -4.39 -0.69 3.20
CA ILE A 22 -3.24 -1.61 3.40
C ILE A 22 -2.48 -1.27 4.68
N ALA A 23 -2.25 0.02 4.98
CA ALA A 23 -1.51 0.43 6.17
C ALA A 23 -2.27 0.09 7.46
N ILE A 24 -3.58 0.32 7.49
CA ILE A 24 -4.46 -0.02 8.62
C ILE A 24 -4.44 -1.54 8.86
N LEU A 25 -4.67 -2.33 7.83
CA LEU A 25 -4.74 -3.78 7.95
C LEU A 25 -3.38 -4.40 8.33
N MET A 26 -2.27 -3.84 7.83
CA MET A 26 -0.92 -4.23 8.26
C MET A 26 -0.68 -3.91 9.75
N ALA A 27 -1.15 -2.76 10.25
CA ALA A 27 -1.06 -2.44 11.68
C ALA A 27 -1.88 -3.41 12.55
N MET A 28 -2.97 -3.96 12.00
CA MET A 28 -3.75 -5.04 12.60
C MET A 28 -3.12 -6.44 12.42
N SER A 29 -1.89 -6.53 11.91
CA SER A 29 -1.16 -7.78 11.63
C SER A 29 -1.86 -8.73 10.65
N LYS A 30 -2.68 -8.20 9.73
CA LYS A 30 -3.35 -9.00 8.69
C LYS A 30 -2.36 -9.47 7.63
N GLY A 31 -2.60 -10.69 7.13
CA GLY A 31 -1.76 -11.28 6.09
C GLY A 31 -2.08 -10.72 4.69
N VAL A 32 -1.12 -10.83 3.76
CA VAL A 32 -1.27 -10.36 2.36
C VAL A 32 -2.57 -10.84 1.69
N ARG A 33 -2.95 -12.11 1.89
CA ARG A 33 -4.18 -12.68 1.30
C ARG A 33 -5.45 -12.10 1.92
N GLU A 34 -5.43 -11.79 3.21
CA GLU A 34 -6.57 -11.16 3.89
C GLU A 34 -6.75 -9.73 3.41
N ILE A 35 -5.65 -8.98 3.31
CA ILE A 35 -5.64 -7.61 2.77
C ILE A 35 -6.16 -7.59 1.32
N ALA A 36 -5.69 -8.52 0.50
CA ALA A 36 -6.11 -8.64 -0.89
C ALA A 36 -7.62 -8.92 -1.03
N ARG A 37 -8.16 -9.80 -0.18
CA ARG A 37 -9.61 -10.06 -0.10
C ARG A 37 -10.37 -8.83 0.41
N ALA A 38 -9.79 -8.14 1.40
CA ALA A 38 -10.13 -6.79 1.88
C ALA A 38 -10.55 -5.84 0.76
N LEU A 39 -9.63 -5.72 -0.18
CA LEU A 39 -9.62 -4.69 -1.22
C LEU A 39 -10.15 -5.16 -2.58
N GLY A 40 -10.56 -6.43 -2.70
CA GLY A 40 -10.91 -7.02 -4.00
C GLY A 40 -9.74 -7.03 -5.01
N ARG A 41 -8.49 -7.11 -4.52
CA ARG A 41 -7.27 -7.07 -5.34
C ARG A 41 -6.58 -8.43 -5.41
N ASP A 42 -5.74 -8.59 -6.43
CA ASP A 42 -4.84 -9.73 -6.53
C ASP A 42 -3.82 -9.74 -5.37
N PRO A 43 -3.62 -10.86 -4.65
CA PRO A 43 -2.58 -10.97 -3.62
C PRO A 43 -1.17 -10.63 -4.11
N GLY A 44 -0.87 -10.88 -5.39
CA GLY A 44 0.39 -10.48 -6.01
C GLY A 44 0.55 -8.96 -6.09
N THR A 45 -0.53 -8.21 -6.31
CA THR A 45 -0.50 -6.73 -6.27
C THR A 45 -0.12 -6.22 -4.88
N ILE A 46 -0.78 -6.74 -3.84
CA ILE A 46 -0.47 -6.37 -2.44
C ILE A 46 0.96 -6.78 -2.07
N SER A 47 1.40 -7.99 -2.46
CA SER A 47 2.77 -8.44 -2.18
C SER A 47 3.83 -7.57 -2.85
N ARG A 48 3.65 -7.20 -4.13
CA ARG A 48 4.57 -6.32 -4.86
C ARG A 48 4.64 -4.94 -4.22
N GLU A 49 3.49 -4.40 -3.83
CA GLU A 49 3.38 -3.12 -3.15
C GLU A 49 4.16 -3.12 -1.82
N LEU A 50 3.85 -4.07 -0.94
CA LEU A 50 4.51 -4.21 0.35
C LEU A 50 6.01 -4.45 0.21
N ARG A 51 6.44 -5.27 -0.76
CA ARG A 51 7.87 -5.51 -1.02
C ARG A 51 8.60 -4.24 -1.46
N ARG A 52 7.99 -3.43 -2.35
CA ARG A 52 8.58 -2.18 -2.84
C ARG A 52 8.63 -1.09 -1.76
N ASN A 53 7.67 -1.11 -0.85
CA ASN A 53 7.49 -0.07 0.17
C ASN A 53 7.77 -0.56 1.61
N ALA A 54 8.41 -1.72 1.75
CA ALA A 54 8.99 -2.20 3.00
C ALA A 54 10.19 -1.32 3.37
N ALA A 55 9.94 -0.13 3.88
CA ALA A 55 10.98 0.69 4.46
C ALA A 55 11.26 0.17 5.88
N THR A 56 12.46 -0.36 6.10
CA THR A 56 12.99 -0.58 7.45
C THR A 56 13.45 0.77 7.99
N ARG A 57 12.63 1.44 8.79
CA ARG A 57 13.10 2.59 9.57
C ARG A 57 13.31 2.12 11.01
N GLY A 58 14.57 2.10 11.46
CA GLY A 58 14.90 1.65 12.82
C GLY A 58 14.68 0.16 13.09
N GLY A 59 14.80 -0.70 12.06
CA GLY A 59 14.65 -2.16 12.20
C GLY A 59 13.21 -2.68 12.23
N LYS A 60 12.20 -1.80 12.25
CA LYS A 60 10.79 -2.18 12.06
C LYS A 60 10.35 -1.93 10.62
N GLN A 61 9.63 -2.92 10.08
CA GLN A 61 9.06 -2.87 8.74
C GLN A 61 7.68 -2.22 8.82
N GLU A 62 7.64 -0.89 8.76
CA GLU A 62 6.40 -0.11 8.83
C GLU A 62 5.99 0.35 7.43
N TYR A 63 4.81 -0.08 7.00
CA TYR A 63 4.23 0.39 5.74
C TYR A 63 3.54 1.74 5.95
N ARG A 64 3.90 2.75 5.13
CA ARG A 64 3.31 4.09 5.19
C ARG A 64 2.74 4.47 3.82
N ALA A 65 1.41 4.63 3.76
CA ALA A 65 0.68 4.95 2.53
C ALA A 65 1.19 6.22 1.83
N THR A 66 1.47 7.28 2.58
CA THR A 66 1.98 8.55 2.05
C THR A 66 3.36 8.42 1.40
N VAL A 67 4.25 7.61 1.99
CA VAL A 67 5.58 7.33 1.41
C VAL A 67 5.43 6.50 0.14
N ALA A 68 4.57 5.49 0.18
CA ALA A 68 4.28 4.64 -0.98
C ALA A 68 3.70 5.46 -2.15
N GLN A 69 2.78 6.38 -1.85
CA GLN A 69 2.16 7.26 -2.84
C GLN A 69 3.14 8.30 -3.41
N TRP A 70 4.02 8.86 -2.58
CA TRP A 70 5.06 9.76 -3.05
C TRP A 70 6.03 9.05 -4.00
N LYS A 71 6.41 7.80 -3.72
CA LYS A 71 7.26 6.98 -4.60
C LYS A 71 6.56 6.51 -5.89
N ALA A 72 5.23 6.56 -5.94
CA ALA A 72 4.44 6.12 -7.09
C ALA A 72 4.12 7.26 -8.07
N GLN A 73 4.40 8.51 -7.70
CA GLN A 73 4.28 9.70 -8.54
C GLN A 73 5.54 9.96 -9.35
#